data_AF-A0A158EFI0-F1
#
_entry.id   AF-A0A158EFI0-F1
#
_cell.length_a   1.000
_cell.length_b   1.000
_cell.length_c   1.000
_cell.angle_alpha   90.00
_cell.angle_beta   90.00
_cell.angle_gamma   90.00
#
_symmetry.space_group_name_H-M   'P 1'
#
loop_
_entity.id
_entity.type
_entity.pdbx_description
1 polymer ?
#
loop_
_entity_poly.entity_id
_entity_poly.type
_entity_poly.pdbx_seq_one_letter_code
_entity_poly.pdbx_strand_id
1 'polypeptide(L)'
;MKQDQAILRAARLIRSADAIVIAAGAGMSVDSGLPAFRGSDGLWTKLLPEGMKEREIGSLTQADCFTTKPVQAWTFYGRALEVCRNATPHEGYRLIQAWAAHARHGAFAPTRAMSTATFKPLASPRIAWSNATAPSTRCNARSLAAARYGPDRVKTHSHSN
;
A
#
# COMPACT_ATOMS: atom_id res chain seq x y z
N MET A 1 -9.95 10.57 33.50
CA MET A 1 -11.33 10.14 33.80
C MET A 1 -12.22 9.98 32.56
N LYS A 2 -12.50 11.03 31.76
CA LYS A 2 -13.39 10.92 30.57
C LYS A 2 -12.80 10.03 29.46
N GLN A 3 -11.48 10.12 29.24
CA GLN A 3 -10.74 9.30 28.28
C GLN A 3 -10.72 7.83 28.67
N ASP A 4 -10.51 7.53 29.95
CA ASP A 4 -10.46 6.16 30.48
C ASP A 4 -11.80 5.44 30.32
N GLN A 5 -12.91 6.15 30.55
CA GLN A 5 -14.25 5.60 30.31
C GLN A 5 -14.50 5.29 28.83
N ALA A 6 -14.05 6.15 27.92
CA ALA A 6 -14.15 5.92 26.48
C ALA A 6 -13.33 4.69 26.04
N ILE A 7 -12.11 4.53 26.56
CA ILE A 7 -11.24 3.38 26.30
C ILE A 7 -11.90 2.09 26.81
N LEU A 8 -12.42 2.09 28.05
CA LEU A 8 -13.11 0.94 28.62
C LEU A 8 -14.38 0.56 27.86
N ARG A 9 -15.08 1.56 27.29
CA ARG A 9 -16.24 1.33 26.42
C ARG A 9 -15.80 0.69 25.10
N ALA A 10 -14.76 1.22 24.46
CA ALA A 10 -14.22 0.64 23.23
C ALA A 10 -13.75 -0.81 23.42
N ALA A 11 -13.02 -1.09 24.51
CA ALA A 11 -12.56 -2.44 24.84
C ALA A 11 -13.71 -3.43 25.01
N ARG A 12 -14.83 -3.00 25.61
CA ARG A 12 -16.05 -3.82 25.74
C ARG A 12 -16.68 -4.10 24.38
N LEU A 13 -16.82 -3.08 23.54
CA LEU A 13 -17.39 -3.22 22.20
C LEU A 13 -16.57 -4.16 21.30
N ILE A 14 -15.24 -4.03 21.33
CA ILE A 14 -14.34 -4.91 20.57
C ILE A 14 -14.48 -6.36 21.04
N ARG A 15 -14.56 -6.58 22.35
CA ARG A 15 -14.66 -7.93 22.94
C ARG A 15 -15.98 -8.62 22.59
N SER A 16 -17.09 -7.88 22.55
CA SER A 16 -18.42 -8.43 22.26
C SER A 16 -18.79 -8.40 20.77
N ALA A 17 -17.88 -7.98 19.89
CA ALA A 17 -18.19 -7.82 18.48
C ALA A 17 -18.26 -9.16 17.75
N ASP A 18 -19.37 -9.41 17.05
CA ASP A 18 -19.48 -10.56 16.14
C ASP A 18 -18.64 -10.37 14.87
N ALA A 19 -18.41 -9.12 14.45
CA ALA A 19 -17.60 -8.75 13.29
C ALA A 19 -16.90 -7.41 13.54
N ILE A 20 -15.69 -7.24 12.99
CA ILE A 20 -14.89 -6.01 13.15
C ILE A 20 -14.59 -5.40 11.78
N VAL A 21 -14.82 -4.10 11.63
CA VAL A 21 -14.41 -3.33 10.44
C VAL A 21 -13.28 -2.38 10.82
N ILE A 22 -12.15 -2.47 10.11
CA ILE A 22 -10.94 -1.69 10.40
C ILE A 22 -10.66 -0.77 9.22
N ALA A 23 -11.12 0.48 9.33
CA ALA A 23 -10.81 1.53 8.37
C ALA A 23 -9.43 2.13 8.70
N ALA A 24 -8.37 1.61 8.07
CA ALA A 24 -7.01 2.07 8.26
C ALA A 24 -6.42 2.69 6.98
N GLY A 25 -5.71 3.80 7.15
CA GLY A 25 -4.92 4.44 6.09
C GLY A 25 -3.42 4.09 6.20
N ALA A 26 -2.60 4.70 5.34
CA ALA A 26 -1.13 4.53 5.36
C ALA A 26 -0.48 4.88 6.71
N GLY A 27 -1.14 5.74 7.51
CA GLY A 27 -0.69 6.10 8.87
C GLY A 27 -0.56 4.90 9.82
N MET A 28 -1.37 3.85 9.64
CA MET A 28 -1.27 2.62 10.44
C MET A 28 0.09 1.92 10.28
N SER A 29 0.80 2.18 9.19
CA SER A 29 2.07 1.52 8.88
C SER A 29 3.31 2.36 9.21
N VAL A 30 3.15 3.59 9.74
CA VAL A 30 4.28 4.48 10.05
C VAL A 30 5.22 3.86 11.08
N ASP A 31 4.66 3.27 12.15
CA ASP A 31 5.43 2.60 13.19
C ASP A 31 6.11 1.30 12.71
N SER A 32 5.76 0.82 11.51
CA SER A 32 6.41 -0.30 10.83
C SER A 32 7.55 0.12 9.90
N GLY A 33 7.93 1.41 9.91
CA GLY A 33 8.94 1.97 9.02
C GLY A 33 8.43 2.29 7.62
N LEU A 34 7.11 2.26 7.40
CA LEU A 34 6.50 2.62 6.13
C LEU A 34 6.08 4.09 6.15
N PRO A 35 6.70 4.96 5.34
CA PRO A 35 6.37 6.38 5.36
C PRO A 35 4.92 6.59 4.93
N ALA A 36 4.25 7.56 5.57
CA ALA A 36 2.97 8.04 5.10
C ALA A 36 3.10 8.61 3.68
N PHE A 37 2.00 8.72 2.93
CA PHE A 37 2.07 9.29 1.57
C PHE A 37 2.59 10.73 1.56
N ARG A 38 2.16 11.55 2.54
CA ARG A 38 2.46 12.98 2.66
C ARG A 38 3.29 13.26 3.92
N GLY A 39 3.93 14.43 3.95
CA GLY A 39 4.74 14.91 5.08
C GLY A 39 6.22 15.04 4.74
N SER A 40 7.00 15.65 5.64
CA SER A 40 8.46 15.82 5.47
C SER A 40 9.18 14.49 5.26
N ASP A 41 8.74 13.45 5.96
CA ASP A 41 9.26 12.08 5.83
C ASP A 41 8.36 11.17 4.98
N GLY A 42 7.48 11.78 4.18
CA GLY A 42 6.51 11.08 3.35
C GLY A 42 7.12 10.42 2.11
N LEU A 43 6.40 9.44 1.58
CA LEU A 43 6.75 8.69 0.39
C LEU A 43 6.90 9.62 -0.83
N TRP A 44 6.03 10.63 -0.95
CA TRP A 44 6.07 11.63 -2.03
C TRP A 44 7.13 12.72 -1.84
N THR A 45 7.91 12.65 -0.76
CA THR A 45 9.00 13.58 -0.48
C THR A 45 10.34 12.87 -0.60
N LYS A 46 10.49 11.69 0.03
CA LYS A 46 11.75 10.95 0.07
C LYS A 46 12.01 10.05 -1.13
N LEU A 47 10.96 9.48 -1.73
CA LEU A 47 11.14 8.47 -2.78
C LEU A 47 11.03 9.05 -4.19
N LEU A 48 10.79 10.36 -4.33
CA LEU A 48 10.76 10.99 -5.64
C LEU A 48 12.09 10.83 -6.39
N PRO A 49 12.03 10.64 -7.72
CA PRO A 49 13.21 10.74 -8.57
C PRO A 49 13.88 12.11 -8.44
N GLU A 50 15.19 12.14 -8.66
CA GLU A 50 15.97 13.38 -8.61
C GLU A 50 15.41 14.44 -9.57
N GLY A 51 15.33 15.68 -9.10
CA GLY A 51 14.77 16.80 -9.85
C GLY A 51 13.24 16.91 -9.86
N MET A 52 12.51 15.92 -9.32
CA MET A 52 11.05 15.96 -9.23
C MET A 52 10.58 16.55 -7.89
N LYS A 53 9.52 17.37 -7.93
CA LYS A 53 8.89 17.99 -6.74
C LYS A 53 7.56 17.30 -6.40
N GLU A 54 7.11 17.39 -5.14
CA GLU A 54 5.88 16.74 -4.66
C GLU A 54 4.66 17.02 -5.55
N ARG A 55 4.51 18.25 -6.06
CA ARG A 55 3.42 18.62 -6.99
C ARG A 55 3.38 17.80 -8.29
N GLU A 56 4.50 17.21 -8.69
CA GLU A 56 4.65 16.44 -9.93
C GLU A 56 4.33 14.95 -9.73
N ILE A 57 4.08 14.52 -8.48
CA ILE A 57 3.72 13.14 -8.14
C ILE A 57 2.47 12.66 -8.88
N GLY A 58 1.55 13.58 -9.19
CA GLY A 58 0.33 13.26 -9.95
C GLY A 58 0.65 12.57 -11.28
N SER A 59 1.79 12.90 -11.90
CA SER A 59 2.24 12.25 -13.14
C SER A 59 2.83 10.85 -12.95
N LEU A 60 3.18 10.47 -11.72
CA LEU A 60 3.66 9.12 -11.37
C LEU A 60 2.56 8.24 -10.79
N THR A 61 1.40 8.78 -10.43
CA THR A 61 0.26 8.01 -9.90
C THR A 61 -0.77 7.63 -10.98
N GLN A 62 -0.64 8.15 -12.20
CA GLN A 62 -1.47 7.75 -13.34
C GLN A 62 -1.03 6.39 -13.91
N ALA A 63 -1.98 5.65 -14.49
CA ALA A 63 -1.71 4.32 -15.06
C ALA A 63 -0.73 4.35 -16.25
N ASP A 64 -0.63 5.48 -16.96
CA ASP A 64 0.22 5.66 -18.14
C ASP A 64 1.67 6.02 -17.81
N CYS A 65 2.01 6.29 -16.54
CA CYS A 65 3.33 6.74 -16.11
C CYS A 65 4.46 5.77 -16.51
N PHE A 66 4.17 4.46 -16.56
CA PHE A 66 5.11 3.43 -17.00
C PHE A 66 5.39 3.43 -18.51
N THR A 67 4.63 4.21 -19.29
CA THR A 67 4.84 4.40 -20.73
C THR A 67 5.40 5.79 -21.00
N THR A 68 4.86 6.82 -20.34
CA THR A 68 5.25 8.23 -20.56
C THR A 68 6.53 8.61 -19.83
N LYS A 69 6.80 8.03 -18.65
CA LYS A 69 7.96 8.30 -17.80
C LYS A 69 8.52 7.00 -17.20
N PRO A 70 8.93 6.02 -18.03
CA PRO A 70 9.26 4.67 -17.58
C PRO A 70 10.40 4.66 -16.55
N VAL A 71 11.46 5.45 -16.76
CA VAL A 71 12.60 5.52 -15.84
C VAL A 71 12.16 6.05 -14.48
N GLN A 72 11.47 7.20 -14.44
CA GLN A 72 10.99 7.81 -13.21
C GLN A 72 10.00 6.92 -12.46
N ALA A 73 9.07 6.27 -13.18
CA ALA A 73 8.11 5.35 -12.60
C ALA A 73 8.83 4.15 -11.95
N TRP A 74 9.76 3.50 -12.66
CA TRP A 74 10.51 2.37 -12.10
C TRP A 74 11.43 2.78 -10.96
N THR A 75 12.05 3.95 -10.99
CA THR A 75 12.84 4.47 -9.85
C THR A 75 11.97 4.66 -8.62
N PHE A 76 10.81 5.31 -8.78
CA PHE A 76 9.90 5.59 -7.67
C PHE A 76 9.29 4.30 -7.09
N TYR A 77 8.66 3.47 -7.93
CA TYR A 77 8.02 2.24 -7.48
C TYR A 77 9.01 1.16 -7.05
N GLY A 78 10.22 1.13 -7.61
CA GLY A 78 11.30 0.25 -7.18
C GLY A 78 11.74 0.55 -5.75
N ARG A 79 11.98 1.84 -5.42
CA ARG A 79 12.31 2.27 -4.06
C ARG A 79 11.16 2.03 -3.09
N ALA A 80 9.92 2.33 -3.51
CA ALA A 80 8.75 2.08 -2.68
C ALA A 80 8.58 0.57 -2.37
N LEU A 81 8.87 -0.30 -3.34
CA LEU A 81 8.88 -1.75 -3.15
C LEU A 81 9.95 -2.21 -2.16
N GLU A 82 11.16 -1.66 -2.23
CA GLU A 82 12.24 -1.96 -1.30
C GLU A 82 11.87 -1.59 0.14
N VAL A 83 11.30 -0.39 0.34
CA VAL A 83 10.76 0.04 1.64
C VAL A 83 9.69 -0.93 2.15
N CYS A 84 8.77 -1.38 1.29
CA CYS A 84 7.77 -2.38 1.68
C CYS A 84 8.36 -3.75 2.04
N ARG A 85 9.43 -4.17 1.38
CA ARG A 85 10.10 -5.47 1.62
C ARG A 85 10.85 -5.50 2.95
N ASN A 86 11.40 -4.37 3.36
CA ASN A 86 12.22 -4.26 4.58
C ASN A 86 11.41 -3.83 5.82
N ALA A 87 10.12 -3.52 5.64
CA ALA A 87 9.26 -3.14 6.76
C ALA A 87 8.89 -4.34 7.63
N THR A 88 8.81 -4.11 8.94
CA THR A 88 8.41 -5.11 9.94
C THR A 88 7.10 -4.70 10.59
N PRO A 89 6.07 -5.58 10.65
CA PRO A 89 4.83 -5.28 11.33
C PRO A 89 5.05 -4.90 12.80
N HIS A 90 4.46 -3.79 13.24
CA HIS A 90 4.43 -3.41 14.65
C HIS A 90 3.32 -4.15 15.42
N GLU A 91 3.33 -4.02 16.74
CA GLU A 91 2.44 -4.78 17.65
C GLU A 91 0.95 -4.52 17.40
N GLY A 92 0.57 -3.33 16.92
CA GLY A 92 -0.83 -3.01 16.60
C GLY A 92 -1.45 -3.95 15.57
N TYR A 93 -0.66 -4.50 14.64
CA TYR A 93 -1.15 -5.51 13.71
C TYR A 93 -1.45 -6.84 14.38
N ARG A 94 -0.64 -7.25 15.38
CA ARG A 94 -0.90 -8.47 16.16
C ARG A 94 -2.16 -8.33 17.00
N LEU A 95 -2.40 -7.15 17.58
CA LEU A 95 -3.64 -6.87 18.32
C LEU A 95 -4.88 -6.98 17.43
N ILE A 96 -4.83 -6.40 16.22
CA ILE A 96 -5.90 -6.52 15.23
C ILE A 96 -6.15 -7.98 14.86
N GLN A 97 -5.09 -8.76 14.67
CA GLN A 97 -5.22 -10.18 14.35
C GLN A 97 -5.88 -10.96 15.49
N ALA A 98 -5.52 -10.67 16.74
CA ALA A 98 -6.14 -11.26 17.91
C ALA A 98 -7.64 -10.91 18.01
N TRP A 99 -8.01 -9.65 17.76
CA TRP A 99 -9.41 -9.23 17.74
C TRP A 99 -10.20 -9.92 16.62
N ALA A 100 -9.64 -9.99 15.42
CA ALA A 100 -10.24 -10.68 14.29
C ALA A 100 -10.40 -12.19 14.52
N ALA A 101 -9.48 -12.81 15.26
CA ALA A 101 -9.57 -14.22 15.63
C ALA A 101 -10.70 -14.48 16.65
N HIS A 102 -11.00 -13.51 17.50
CA HIS A 102 -12.06 -13.60 18.51
C HIS A 102 -13.45 -13.33 17.94
N ALA A 103 -13.55 -12.45 16.93
CA ALA A 103 -14.81 -12.12 16.27
C ALA A 103 -15.37 -13.33 15.49
N ARG A 104 -16.65 -13.64 15.71
CA ARG A 104 -17.36 -14.78 15.11
C ARG A 104 -17.22 -14.83 13.58
N HIS A 105 -17.39 -13.68 12.94
CA HIS A 105 -17.32 -13.46 11.50
C HIS A 105 -15.98 -12.88 11.04
N GLY A 106 -15.00 -12.77 11.92
CA GLY A 106 -13.68 -12.23 11.58
C GLY A 106 -13.65 -10.70 11.46
N ALA A 107 -12.70 -10.20 10.69
CA ALA A 107 -12.53 -8.77 10.42
C ALA A 107 -12.46 -8.44 8.93
N PHE A 108 -12.98 -7.28 8.57
CA PHE A 108 -12.83 -6.70 7.24
C PHE A 108 -12.02 -5.41 7.34
N ALA A 109 -10.95 -5.33 6.57
CA ALA A 109 -10.06 -4.18 6.54
C ALA A 109 -10.04 -3.55 5.14
N PRO A 110 -10.94 -2.59 4.86
CA PRO A 110 -10.87 -1.81 3.63
C PRO A 110 -9.65 -0.87 3.71
N THR A 111 -8.51 -1.30 3.16
CA THR A 111 -7.27 -0.51 3.18
C THR A 111 -7.03 0.16 1.84
N ARG A 112 -6.62 1.43 1.89
CA ARG A 112 -6.06 2.17 0.75
C ARG A 112 -4.52 2.21 0.79
N ALA A 113 -3.89 1.53 1.75
CA ALA A 113 -2.44 1.49 1.88
C ALA A 113 -1.84 0.41 0.97
N MET A 114 -0.74 0.77 0.29
CA MET A 114 0.06 -0.15 -0.55
C MET A 114 0.77 -1.25 0.28
N SER A 115 0.71 -1.15 1.61
CA SER A 115 1.52 -1.94 2.55
C SER A 115 1.09 -3.39 2.72
N THR A 116 0.06 -3.88 2.02
CA THR A 116 -0.47 -5.25 2.12
C THR A 116 0.58 -6.36 1.91
N ALA A 117 1.73 -6.03 1.30
CA ALA A 117 2.92 -6.88 1.19
C ALA A 117 3.49 -7.36 2.54
N THR A 118 3.60 -6.44 3.49
CA THR A 118 4.22 -6.64 4.80
C THR A 118 3.38 -7.57 5.68
N PHE A 119 2.17 -7.91 5.23
CA PHE A 119 1.18 -8.72 5.93
C PHE A 119 1.23 -10.21 5.58
N LYS A 120 2.06 -10.65 4.61
CA LYS A 120 2.16 -12.08 4.27
C LYS A 120 2.45 -12.99 5.49
N PRO A 121 3.26 -12.60 6.49
CA PRO A 121 3.46 -13.38 7.71
C PRO A 121 2.25 -13.37 8.67
N LEU A 122 1.37 -12.37 8.57
CA LEU A 122 0.21 -12.17 9.42
C LEU A 122 -1.12 -12.50 8.71
N ALA A 123 -1.04 -13.15 7.53
CA ALA A 123 -2.20 -13.54 6.75
C ALA A 123 -3.08 -14.47 7.59
N SER A 124 -4.26 -13.97 7.96
CA SER A 124 -5.29 -14.74 8.66
C SER A 124 -6.45 -14.97 7.70
N PRO A 125 -6.98 -16.20 7.58
CA PRO A 125 -8.16 -16.48 6.76
C PRO A 125 -9.41 -15.73 7.28
N ARG A 126 -9.36 -15.20 8.51
CA ARG A 126 -10.43 -14.41 9.12
C ARG A 126 -10.35 -12.91 8.81
N ILE A 127 -9.34 -12.45 8.08
CA ILE A 127 -9.22 -11.04 7.70
C ILE A 127 -9.28 -10.89 6.19
N ALA A 128 -10.35 -10.26 5.71
CA ALA A 128 -10.48 -9.89 4.31
C ALA A 128 -9.98 -8.46 4.08
N TRP A 129 -9.09 -8.29 3.08
CA TRP A 129 -8.46 -7.02 2.73
C TRP A 129 -8.88 -6.59 1.32
N SER A 130 -9.37 -5.36 1.15
CA SER A 130 -9.94 -4.91 -0.12
C SER A 130 -8.92 -4.67 -1.25
N ASN A 131 -7.62 -4.62 -0.96
CA ASN A 131 -6.54 -4.30 -1.91
C ASN A 131 -5.27 -5.15 -1.73
N ALA A 132 -5.38 -6.35 -1.14
CA ALA A 132 -4.22 -7.20 -0.84
C ALA A 132 -3.64 -7.86 -2.10
N THR A 133 -3.05 -7.06 -2.99
CA THR A 133 -2.12 -7.58 -3.98
C THR A 133 -0.75 -7.49 -3.33
N ALA A 134 -0.09 -8.64 -3.10
CA ALA A 134 1.34 -8.62 -2.83
C ALA A 134 2.01 -7.85 -3.97
N PRO A 135 3.00 -6.98 -3.68
CA PRO A 135 3.65 -6.19 -4.70
C PRO A 135 4.34 -7.17 -5.63
N SER A 136 3.71 -7.34 -6.77
CA SER A 136 4.08 -8.27 -7.82
C SER A 136 4.23 -7.41 -9.06
N THR A 137 5.38 -7.56 -9.71
CA THR A 137 5.58 -6.98 -11.03
C THR A 137 4.81 -7.85 -12.00
N ARG A 138 3.85 -7.27 -12.73
CA ARG A 138 3.25 -7.93 -13.89
C ARG A 138 4.00 -7.46 -15.13
N CYS A 139 4.39 -8.40 -15.97
CA CYS A 139 5.00 -8.09 -17.25
C CYS A 139 3.96 -7.42 -18.15
N ASN A 140 4.19 -6.17 -18.51
CA ASN A 140 3.50 -5.49 -19.60
C ASN A 140 4.51 -5.28 -20.73
N ALA A 141 4.31 -5.94 -21.87
CA ALA A 141 5.17 -5.83 -23.04
C ALA A 141 5.39 -4.37 -23.48
N ARG A 142 4.39 -3.49 -23.30
CA ARG A 142 4.52 -2.05 -23.62
C ARG A 142 5.45 -1.29 -22.69
N SER A 143 5.44 -1.60 -21.38
CA SER A 143 6.28 -0.92 -20.39
C SER A 143 7.75 -1.34 -20.50
N LEU A 144 8.01 -2.60 -20.84
CA LEU A 144 9.36 -3.11 -21.13
C LEU A 144 9.94 -2.49 -22.41
N ALA A 145 9.12 -2.31 -23.44
CA ALA A 145 9.53 -1.65 -24.68
C ALA A 145 9.84 -0.16 -24.47
N ALA A 146 9.01 0.56 -23.73
CA ALA A 146 9.25 1.98 -23.41
C ALA A 146 10.54 2.20 -22.58
N ALA A 147 10.84 1.29 -21.64
CA ALA A 147 12.05 1.35 -20.83
C ALA A 147 13.34 1.00 -21.62
N ARG A 148 13.26 0.12 -22.63
CA ARG A 148 14.42 -0.28 -23.45
C ARG A 148 14.67 0.61 -24.68
N TYR A 149 13.63 1.18 -25.27
CA TYR A 149 13.69 1.82 -26.60
C TYR A 149 13.23 3.28 -26.64
N GLY A 150 12.77 3.85 -25.52
CA GLY A 150 12.23 5.20 -25.45
C GLY A 150 10.77 5.31 -25.94
N PRO A 151 10.06 6.40 -25.59
CA PRO A 151 8.63 6.57 -25.88
C PRO A 151 8.29 6.61 -27.39
N ASP A 152 9.21 7.10 -28.23
CA ASP A 152 8.98 7.33 -29.66
C ASP A 152 8.99 6.06 -30.55
N ARG A 153 9.39 4.91 -30.01
CA ARG A 153 9.47 3.64 -30.77
C ARG A 153 8.39 2.61 -30.43
N VAL A 154 7.43 2.94 -29.56
CA VAL A 154 6.26 2.08 -29.32
C VAL A 154 5.23 2.29 -30.45
N LYS A 155 5.61 1.98 -31.70
CA LYS A 155 4.64 1.94 -32.81
C LYS A 155 3.82 0.66 -32.72
N THR A 156 2.52 0.85 -32.54
CA THR A 156 1.50 -0.20 -32.57
C THR A 156 1.60 -0.99 -33.87
N HIS A 157 1.92 -2.28 -33.78
CA HIS A 157 1.47 -3.21 -34.81
C HIS A 157 -0.01 -3.48 -34.55
N SER A 158 -0.86 -2.66 -35.16
CA SER A 158 -2.25 -3.02 -35.39
C SER A 158 -2.24 -4.26 -36.28
N HIS A 159 -2.55 -5.43 -35.72
CA HIS A 159 -2.89 -6.59 -36.54
C HIS A 159 -4.30 -6.35 -37.10
N SER A 160 -4.34 -5.85 -38.33
CA SER A 160 -5.45 -6.09 -39.24
C SER A 160 -5.24 -7.47 -39.86
N ASN A 161 -6.02 -8.45 -39.39
CA ASN A 161 -6.69 -9.50 -40.17
C ASN A 161 -7.44 -10.43 -39.23
#